data_AF-A0A1J4ZFQ1-F1
#
_entry.id   AF-A0A1J4ZFQ1-F1
#
_cell.length_a   1.000
_cell.length_b   1.000
_cell.length_c   1.000
_cell.angle_alpha   90.00
_cell.angle_beta   90.00
_cell.angle_gamma   90.00
#
_symmetry.space_group_name_H-M   'P 1'
#
loop_
_entity.id
_entity.type
_entity.pdbx_description
1 polymer ?
#
loop_
_entity_poly.entity_id
_entity_poly.type
_entity_poly.pdbx_seq_one_letter_code
_entity_poly.pdbx_strand_id
1 'polypeptide(L)'
;MLPSFMKIERDKIDRLEKLRLKYNLLQYKFFISIGTTIWALEKSQEETLAVLKKAMPNANDKELWKHVLLAKLNIKLAYPVKYFFRPVEIKKDIENIDSIVKNFESFEDVVLYIIEMDEKEHAFFDPTGLKDDINKILYDLK
;
A
#
# COMPACT_ATOMS: atom_id res chain seq x y z
N MET A 1 -10.38 4.76 -13.71
CA MET A 1 -11.23 5.07 -12.53
C MET A 1 -10.61 4.35 -11.34
N LEU A 2 -10.54 4.98 -10.16
CA LEU A 2 -9.99 4.33 -8.96
C LEU A 2 -10.94 3.23 -8.46
N PRO A 3 -10.42 2.18 -7.79
CA PRO A 3 -11.26 1.20 -7.11
C PRO A 3 -12.19 1.86 -6.09
N SER A 4 -13.34 1.23 -5.80
CA SER A 4 -14.36 1.78 -4.88
C SER A 4 -13.86 2.03 -3.46
N PHE A 5 -12.92 1.22 -2.97
CA PHE A 5 -12.29 1.37 -1.66
C PHE A 5 -11.27 2.53 -1.60
N MET A 6 -10.90 3.09 -2.76
CA MET A 6 -10.08 4.29 -2.89
C MET A 6 -10.94 5.50 -3.27
N LYS A 7 -12.13 5.62 -2.68
CA LYS A 7 -13.01 6.77 -2.94
C LYS A 7 -12.37 8.05 -2.40
N ILE A 8 -12.21 9.04 -3.27
CA ILE A 8 -11.64 10.34 -2.95
C ILE A 8 -12.76 11.38 -2.92
N GLU A 9 -12.70 12.30 -1.96
CA GLU A 9 -13.62 13.44 -1.86
C GLU A 9 -13.48 14.40 -3.04
N ARG A 10 -14.57 15.08 -3.41
CA ARG A 10 -14.64 15.85 -4.65
C ARG A 10 -13.64 17.02 -4.68
N ASP A 11 -13.44 17.69 -3.56
CA ASP A 11 -12.48 18.78 -3.41
C ASP A 11 -11.02 18.29 -3.59
N LYS A 12 -10.69 17.09 -3.10
CA LYS A 12 -9.40 16.45 -3.31
C LYS A 12 -9.19 16.06 -4.77
N ILE A 13 -10.23 15.60 -5.46
CA ILE A 13 -10.17 15.34 -6.90
C ILE A 13 -9.79 16.60 -7.67
N ASP A 14 -10.40 17.75 -7.36
CA ASP A 14 -10.08 19.02 -8.01
C ASP A 14 -8.63 19.48 -7.74
N ARG A 15 -8.13 19.26 -6.51
CA ARG A 15 -6.72 19.55 -6.14
C ARG A 15 -5.74 18.62 -6.87
N LEU A 16 -6.05 17.33 -6.95
CA LEU A 16 -5.26 16.34 -7.67
C LEU A 16 -5.21 16.65 -9.17
N GLU A 17 -6.32 17.09 -9.77
CA GLU A 17 -6.36 17.46 -11.18
C GLU A 17 -5.49 18.70 -11.47
N LYS A 18 -5.52 19.71 -10.58
CA LYS A 18 -4.59 20.85 -10.67
C LYS A 18 -3.13 20.41 -10.57
N LEU A 19 -2.81 19.48 -9.66
CA LEU A 19 -1.47 18.92 -9.53
C LEU A 19 -1.04 18.17 -10.81
N ARG A 20 -1.91 17.34 -11.37
CA ARG A 20 -1.66 16.63 -12.64
C ARG A 20 -1.30 17.59 -13.76
N LEU A 21 -2.06 18.67 -13.90
CA LEU A 21 -1.82 19.71 -14.91
C LEU A 21 -0.51 20.47 -14.67
N LYS A 22 -0.19 20.81 -13.40
CA LYS A 22 1.08 21.44 -13.01
C LYS A 22 2.30 20.61 -13.45
N TYR A 23 2.22 19.29 -13.30
CA TYR A 23 3.29 18.37 -13.71
C TYR A 23 3.20 17.94 -15.18
N ASN A 24 2.23 18.46 -15.95
CA ASN A 24 1.97 18.09 -17.34
C ASN A 24 1.89 16.57 -17.58
N LEU A 25 1.21 15.85 -16.67
CA LEU A 25 1.11 14.40 -16.72
C LEU A 25 -0.14 13.94 -17.45
N LEU A 26 0.03 12.91 -18.30
CA LEU A 26 -1.10 12.18 -18.87
C LEU A 26 -1.90 11.50 -17.74
N GLN A 27 -3.22 11.43 -17.90
CA GLN A 27 -4.14 10.92 -16.87
C GLN A 27 -3.74 9.52 -16.37
N TYR A 28 -3.35 8.61 -17.26
CA TYR A 28 -2.95 7.26 -16.86
C TYR A 28 -1.63 7.25 -16.06
N LYS A 29 -0.66 8.13 -16.38
CA LYS A 29 0.59 8.24 -15.62
C LYS A 29 0.32 8.73 -14.21
N PHE A 30 -0.51 9.77 -14.10
CA PHE A 30 -0.89 10.32 -12.79
C PHE A 30 -1.72 9.33 -11.97
N PHE A 31 -2.59 8.56 -12.61
CA PHE A 31 -3.31 7.46 -11.97
C PHE A 31 -2.35 6.39 -11.39
N ILE A 32 -1.34 5.98 -12.17
CA ILE A 32 -0.30 5.07 -11.68
C ILE A 32 0.45 5.70 -10.50
N SER A 33 0.80 6.98 -10.58
CA SER A 33 1.46 7.69 -9.47
C SER A 33 0.64 7.64 -8.19
N ILE A 34 -0.68 7.89 -8.24
CA ILE A 34 -1.59 7.74 -7.09
C ILE A 34 -1.52 6.32 -6.53
N GLY A 35 -1.60 5.30 -7.39
CA GLY A 35 -1.55 3.88 -6.97
C GLY A 35 -0.23 3.45 -6.33
N THR A 36 0.84 4.25 -6.46
CA THR A 36 2.16 4.00 -5.86
C THR A 36 2.45 4.86 -4.63
N THR A 37 1.42 5.49 -4.05
CA THR A 37 1.54 6.29 -2.82
C THR A 37 1.35 5.44 -1.56
N ILE A 38 1.82 5.96 -0.42
CA ILE A 38 1.55 5.39 0.90
C ILE A 38 0.04 5.34 1.16
N TRP A 39 -0.70 6.40 0.82
CA TRP A 39 -2.16 6.41 0.93
C TRP A 39 -2.83 5.25 0.19
N ALA A 40 -2.43 4.99 -1.06
CA ALA A 40 -2.98 3.89 -1.83
C ALA A 40 -2.62 2.53 -1.22
N LEU A 41 -1.40 2.40 -0.68
CA LEU A 41 -0.98 1.22 0.04
C LEU A 41 -1.88 0.96 1.25
N GLU A 42 -2.07 1.95 2.13
CA GLU A 42 -2.92 1.83 3.31
C GLU A 42 -4.34 1.40 2.94
N LYS A 43 -4.96 2.08 1.97
CA LYS A 43 -6.32 1.74 1.49
C LYS A 43 -6.42 0.33 0.92
N SER A 44 -5.37 -0.15 0.24
CA SER A 44 -5.36 -1.53 -0.25
C SER A 44 -5.25 -2.57 0.88
N GLN A 45 -4.54 -2.26 1.98
CA GLN A 45 -4.45 -3.17 3.13
C GLN A 45 -5.75 -3.15 3.95
N GLU A 46 -6.35 -1.98 4.16
CA GLU A 46 -7.67 -1.83 4.79
C GLU A 46 -8.73 -2.67 4.06
N GLU A 47 -8.78 -2.58 2.73
CA GLU A 47 -9.71 -3.37 1.92
C GLU A 47 -9.42 -4.87 2.02
N THR A 48 -8.13 -5.26 1.99
CA THR A 48 -7.74 -6.67 2.16
C THR A 48 -8.22 -7.21 3.51
N LEU A 49 -8.04 -6.44 4.59
CA LEU A 49 -8.55 -6.81 5.91
C LEU A 49 -10.09 -6.90 5.92
N ALA A 50 -10.79 -5.96 5.29
CA ALA A 50 -12.25 -5.97 5.22
C ALA A 50 -12.79 -7.20 4.45
N VAL A 51 -12.12 -7.61 3.38
CA VAL A 51 -12.44 -8.83 2.63
C VAL A 51 -12.19 -10.07 3.49
N LEU A 52 -11.06 -10.14 4.20
CA LEU A 52 -10.71 -11.26 5.07
C LEU A 52 -11.68 -11.40 6.25
N LYS A 53 -12.09 -10.29 6.87
CA LYS A 53 -13.12 -10.30 7.94
C LYS A 53 -14.44 -10.92 7.49
N LYS A 54 -14.83 -10.72 6.23
CA LYS A 54 -16.04 -11.34 5.65
C LYS A 54 -15.83 -12.82 5.32
N ALA A 55 -14.65 -13.19 4.82
CA ALA A 55 -14.33 -14.56 4.44
C ALA A 55 -14.04 -15.47 5.64
N MET A 56 -13.53 -14.91 6.74
CA MET A 56 -13.08 -15.60 7.94
C MET A 56 -13.70 -14.97 9.21
N PRO A 57 -15.03 -15.04 9.38
CA PRO A 57 -15.73 -14.29 10.43
C PRO A 57 -15.37 -14.70 11.86
N ASN A 58 -14.79 -15.89 12.04
CA ASN A 58 -14.40 -16.43 13.35
C ASN A 58 -12.90 -16.30 13.64
N ALA A 59 -12.12 -15.76 12.69
CA ALA A 59 -10.68 -15.59 12.88
C ALA A 59 -10.40 -14.46 13.87
N ASN A 60 -9.36 -14.63 14.68
CA ASN A 60 -8.89 -13.54 15.53
C ASN A 60 -8.09 -12.51 14.71
N ASP A 61 -7.83 -11.34 15.30
CA ASP A 61 -7.12 -10.27 14.60
C ASP A 61 -5.75 -10.68 14.08
N LYS A 62 -4.97 -11.47 14.85
CA LYS A 62 -3.65 -11.94 14.41
C LYS A 62 -3.72 -12.88 13.21
N GLU A 63 -4.72 -13.75 13.16
CA GLU A 63 -4.96 -14.60 11.98
C GLU A 63 -5.29 -13.75 10.75
N LEU A 64 -6.13 -12.72 10.91
CA LEU A 64 -6.45 -11.80 9.82
C LEU A 64 -5.22 -11.01 9.36
N TRP A 65 -4.43 -10.48 10.28
CA TRP A 65 -3.19 -9.74 9.99
C TRP A 65 -2.16 -10.59 9.27
N LYS A 66 -2.01 -11.85 9.68
CA LYS A 66 -1.19 -12.85 8.98
C LYS A 66 -1.63 -12.98 7.53
N HIS A 67 -2.92 -13.11 7.27
CA HIS A 67 -3.42 -13.23 5.90
C HIS A 67 -3.26 -11.96 5.06
N VAL A 68 -3.38 -10.77 5.66
CA VAL A 68 -3.05 -9.49 4.98
C VAL A 68 -1.58 -9.48 4.57
N LEU A 69 -0.67 -9.79 5.49
CA LEU A 69 0.77 -9.80 5.22
C LEU A 69 1.14 -10.88 4.18
N LEU A 70 0.56 -12.08 4.26
CA LEU A 70 0.74 -13.13 3.24
C LEU A 70 0.32 -12.66 1.85
N ALA A 71 -0.83 -12.00 1.75
CA ALA A 71 -1.33 -11.51 0.46
C ALA A 71 -0.31 -10.56 -0.18
N LYS A 72 0.24 -9.61 0.59
CA LYS A 72 1.28 -8.69 0.11
C LYS A 72 2.57 -9.40 -0.29
N LEU A 73 3.09 -10.32 0.54
CA LEU A 73 4.32 -11.07 0.25
C LEU A 73 4.16 -11.94 -1.02
N ASN A 74 3.02 -12.59 -1.17
CA ASN A 74 2.72 -13.38 -2.37
C ASN A 74 2.62 -12.53 -3.64
N ILE A 75 2.04 -11.33 -3.56
CA ILE A 75 2.03 -10.39 -4.69
C ILE A 75 3.46 -10.02 -5.09
N LYS A 76 4.34 -9.73 -4.12
CA LYS A 76 5.74 -9.41 -4.42
C LYS A 76 6.47 -10.58 -5.09
N LEU A 77 6.22 -11.81 -4.68
CA LEU A 77 6.80 -13.00 -5.33
C LEU A 77 6.28 -13.19 -6.75
N ALA A 78 4.99 -12.96 -6.98
CA ALA A 78 4.38 -13.10 -8.30
C ALA A 78 4.78 -11.98 -9.27
N TYR A 79 4.98 -10.77 -8.76
CA TYR A 79 5.26 -9.56 -9.54
C TYR A 79 6.50 -8.81 -9.00
N PRO A 80 7.70 -9.38 -9.19
CA PRO A 80 8.93 -8.84 -8.63
C PRO A 80 9.37 -7.52 -9.27
N VAL A 81 9.86 -6.59 -8.45
CA VAL A 81 10.48 -5.34 -8.92
C VAL A 81 11.91 -5.64 -9.41
N LYS A 82 12.16 -5.52 -10.72
CA LYS A 82 13.37 -6.02 -11.40
C LYS A 82 14.73 -5.70 -10.74
N TYR A 83 14.88 -4.54 -10.09
CA TYR A 83 16.18 -4.06 -9.61
C TYR A 83 16.41 -4.17 -8.10
N PHE A 84 15.35 -4.35 -7.31
CA PHE A 84 15.42 -4.37 -5.84
C PHE A 84 14.68 -5.57 -5.22
N PHE A 85 14.27 -6.54 -6.05
CA PHE A 85 13.55 -7.72 -5.59
C PHE A 85 14.45 -8.67 -4.78
N ARG A 86 13.96 -9.08 -3.60
CA ARG A 86 14.67 -9.92 -2.64
C ARG A 86 13.88 -11.21 -2.38
N PRO A 87 13.84 -12.16 -3.34
CA PRO A 87 12.98 -13.33 -3.27
C PRO A 87 13.30 -14.24 -2.08
N VAL A 88 14.58 -14.35 -1.73
CA VAL A 88 15.03 -15.20 -0.60
C VAL A 88 14.53 -14.63 0.72
N GLU A 89 14.62 -13.31 0.90
CA GLU A 89 14.12 -12.64 2.11
C GLU A 89 12.60 -12.74 2.20
N ILE A 90 11.88 -12.50 1.11
CA ILE A 90 10.41 -12.61 1.09
C ILE A 90 9.95 -14.04 1.41
N LYS A 91 10.63 -15.06 0.86
CA LYS A 91 10.33 -16.47 1.21
C LYS A 91 10.59 -16.74 2.68
N LYS A 92 11.70 -16.24 3.24
CA LYS A 92 12.01 -16.35 4.66
C LYS A 92 10.95 -15.65 5.52
N ASP A 93 10.45 -14.49 5.11
CA ASP A 93 9.39 -13.78 5.83
C ASP A 93 8.08 -14.58 5.81
N ILE A 94 7.73 -15.22 4.68
CA ILE A 94 6.58 -16.13 4.60
C ILE A 94 6.75 -17.33 5.54
N GLU A 95 7.93 -17.95 5.57
CA GLU A 95 8.23 -19.08 6.46
C GLU A 95 8.17 -18.68 7.95
N ASN A 96 8.53 -17.43 8.28
CA ASN A 96 8.58 -16.92 9.65
C ASN A 96 7.36 -16.06 10.02
N ILE A 97 6.29 -16.08 9.22
CA ILE A 97 5.22 -15.10 9.34
C ILE A 97 4.51 -15.12 10.70
N ASP A 98 4.34 -16.31 11.29
CA ASP A 98 3.73 -16.44 12.61
C ASP A 98 4.56 -15.73 13.69
N SER A 99 5.89 -15.77 13.56
CA SER A 99 6.80 -15.06 14.46
C SER A 99 6.73 -13.54 14.26
N ILE A 100 6.61 -13.08 13.01
CA ILE A 100 6.49 -11.66 12.67
C ILE A 100 5.21 -11.09 13.29
N VAL A 101 4.06 -11.72 12.97
CA VAL A 101 2.74 -11.25 13.39
C VAL A 101 2.52 -11.39 14.90
N LYS A 102 3.23 -12.32 15.56
CA LYS A 102 3.19 -12.43 17.01
C LYS A 102 3.56 -11.12 17.71
N ASN A 103 4.41 -10.29 17.12
CA ASN A 103 4.86 -9.04 17.71
C ASN A 103 3.98 -7.83 17.36
N PHE A 104 2.98 -7.99 16.50
CA PHE A 104 2.04 -6.92 16.20
C PHE A 104 1.01 -6.77 17.33
N GLU A 105 0.73 -5.52 17.68
CA GLU A 105 -0.24 -5.09 18.68
C GLU A 105 -1.50 -4.50 18.03
N SER A 106 -1.37 -4.05 16.78
CA SER A 106 -2.40 -3.35 16.02
C SER A 106 -2.35 -3.68 14.53
N PHE A 107 -3.39 -3.27 13.79
CA PHE A 107 -3.35 -3.40 12.32
C PHE A 107 -2.36 -2.41 11.70
N GLU A 108 -2.19 -1.26 12.34
CA GLU A 108 -1.22 -0.23 11.97
C GLU A 108 0.21 -0.81 11.94
N ASP A 109 0.57 -1.72 12.85
CA ASP A 109 1.87 -2.40 12.83
C ASP A 109 2.08 -3.23 11.55
N VAL A 110 1.01 -3.87 11.04
CA VAL A 110 1.05 -4.62 9.78
C VAL A 110 1.33 -3.67 8.62
N VAL A 111 0.64 -2.53 8.60
CA VAL A 111 0.77 -1.51 7.56
C VAL A 111 2.16 -0.91 7.59
N LEU A 112 2.67 -0.54 8.76
CA LEU A 112 4.02 -0.01 8.95
C LEU A 112 5.09 -1.01 8.50
N TYR A 113 4.96 -2.29 8.88
CA TYR A 113 5.87 -3.34 8.40
C TYR A 113 5.91 -3.41 6.87
N ILE A 114 4.74 -3.32 6.23
CA ILE A 114 4.63 -3.34 4.76
C ILE A 114 5.26 -2.09 4.14
N ILE A 115 5.08 -0.91 4.74
CA ILE A 115 5.70 0.34 4.29
C ILE A 115 7.23 0.23 4.38
N GLU A 116 7.78 -0.17 5.52
CA GLU A 116 9.22 -0.33 5.71
C GLU A 116 9.83 -1.34 4.72
N MET A 117 9.11 -2.42 4.43
CA MET A 117 9.51 -3.39 3.41
C MET A 117 9.52 -2.75 2.00
N ASP A 118 8.48 -2.00 1.64
CA ASP A 118 8.37 -1.32 0.34
C ASP A 118 9.41 -0.19 0.19
N GLU A 119 9.76 0.51 1.27
CA GLU A 119 10.83 1.51 1.32
C GLU A 119 12.20 0.91 1.04
N LYS A 120 12.54 -0.23 1.66
CA LYS A 120 13.79 -0.97 1.40
C LYS A 120 13.94 -1.41 -0.06
N GLU A 121 12.82 -1.57 -0.76
CA GLU A 121 12.78 -1.92 -2.18
C GLU A 121 12.63 -0.71 -3.10
N HIS A 122 12.72 0.51 -2.55
CA HIS A 122 12.55 1.77 -3.27
C HIS A 122 11.21 1.87 -4.02
N ALA A 123 10.15 1.19 -3.55
CA ALA A 123 8.84 1.22 -4.19
C ALA A 123 8.24 2.65 -4.20
N PHE A 124 8.57 3.44 -3.19
CA PHE A 124 8.15 4.84 -3.08
C PHE A 124 9.12 5.83 -3.72
N PHE A 125 10.24 5.40 -4.30
CA PHE A 125 11.21 6.31 -4.91
C PHE A 125 10.52 7.27 -5.87
N ASP A 126 10.72 8.56 -5.62
CA ASP A 126 10.13 9.64 -6.38
C ASP A 126 11.08 10.85 -6.38
N PRO A 127 11.91 10.98 -7.42
CA PRO A 127 12.84 12.10 -7.51
C PRO A 127 12.14 13.44 -7.78
N THR A 128 10.82 13.44 -8.04
CA THR A 128 10.06 14.64 -8.42
C THR A 128 9.25 15.25 -7.28
N GLY A 129 9.11 14.55 -6.14
CA GLY A 129 8.24 14.94 -5.03
C GLY A 129 6.73 14.88 -5.34
N LEU A 130 6.35 14.36 -6.50
CA LEU A 130 4.96 14.22 -6.93
C LEU A 130 4.13 13.36 -5.98
N LYS A 131 4.65 12.21 -5.52
CA LYS A 131 3.98 11.28 -4.60
C LYS A 131 3.75 11.93 -3.24
N ASP A 132 4.70 12.74 -2.77
CA ASP A 132 4.56 13.51 -1.53
C ASP A 132 3.46 14.57 -1.66
N ASP A 133 3.45 15.32 -2.77
CA ASP A 133 2.39 16.29 -3.05
C ASP A 133 1.01 15.61 -3.19
N ILE A 134 0.94 14.43 -3.80
CA ILE A 134 -0.28 13.62 -3.85
C ILE A 134 -0.70 13.20 -2.43
N ASN A 135 0.20 12.66 -1.61
CA ASN A 135 -0.06 12.27 -0.23
C ASN A 135 -0.59 13.45 0.59
N LYS A 136 0.03 14.64 0.48
CA LYS A 136 -0.44 15.84 1.17
C LYS A 136 -1.88 16.20 0.81
N ILE A 137 -2.26 16.06 -0.46
CA ILE A 137 -3.64 16.29 -0.88
C ILE A 137 -4.58 15.23 -0.30
N LEU A 138 -4.18 13.95 -0.33
CA LEU A 138 -5.02 12.83 0.09
C LEU A 138 -5.24 12.79 1.60
N TYR A 139 -4.23 13.13 2.39
CA TYR A 139 -4.26 13.20 3.86
C TYR A 139 -4.63 14.58 4.43
N ASP A 140 -4.82 15.60 3.58
CA ASP A 140 -4.98 17.00 4.00
C ASP A 140 -3.82 17.55 4.86
N LEU A 141 -2.61 17.11 4.56
CA LEU A 141 -1.40 17.66 5.18
C LEU A 141 -1.11 19.04 4.58
N LYS A 142 -0.68 19.96 5.45
CA LYS A 142 -0.32 21.33 5.07
C LYS A 142 1.04 21.40 4.39
#